data_AF-A0AAX3TGD5-F1
#
_entry.id   AF-A0AAX3TGD5-F1
#
_cell.length_a   1.000
_cell.length_b   1.000
_cell.length_c   1.000
_cell.angle_alpha   90.00
_cell.angle_beta   90.00
_cell.angle_gamma   90.00
#
_symmetry.space_group_name_H-M   'P 1'
#
loop_
_entity.id
_entity.type
_entity.pdbx_description
1 polymer ?
#
loop_
_entity_poly.entity_id
_entity_poly.type
_entity_poly.pdbx_seq_one_letter_code
_entity_poly.pdbx_strand_id
1 'polypeptide(L)'
;MKKILTALASFSLIVTSTILVVSCKTDTSKENVKKPNVDSTKKEDKKENGNSKKPKYMDEMPQSDQPKNERKDNQNPGLPNNNKDNIFSSTEDERPYIKGYSEWINKSKTDDVQHFINPYDPNEILILGYTKSMKGKKTEFVLKQIPKNINKVPNSLPRNITSLEGTFKDNINETIDGIENWDTSRITNMNKTFYGATKFNGDITKWITNNVEDMSYMFFNAEGFKRDLSRWSVPKSFYSNTFDKYSGIKDKKEWKPQFKK
;
A
#
# COMPACT_ATOMS: atom_id res chain seq x y z
N MET A 1 56.05 -46.98 26.21
CA MET A 1 55.15 -47.77 27.09
C MET A 1 53.97 -48.30 26.25
N LYS A 2 52.92 -48.88 26.87
CA LYS A 2 51.98 -49.79 26.20
C LYS A 2 51.02 -49.12 25.20
N LYS A 3 50.50 -49.95 24.29
CA LYS A 3 49.43 -49.68 23.30
C LYS A 3 48.12 -49.28 23.99
N ILE A 4 47.26 -48.56 23.27
CA ILE A 4 45.81 -48.84 23.20
C ILE A 4 45.38 -48.64 21.73
N LEU A 5 44.45 -49.48 21.28
CA LEU A 5 43.87 -49.50 19.94
C LEU A 5 42.36 -49.63 20.11
N THR A 6 41.58 -48.75 19.47
CA THR A 6 40.12 -48.83 19.49
C THR A 6 39.60 -48.58 18.08
N ALA A 7 39.01 -49.61 17.48
CA ALA A 7 38.34 -49.51 16.19
C ALA A 7 36.82 -49.41 16.38
N LEU A 8 36.16 -48.68 15.50
CA LEU A 8 34.70 -48.73 15.32
C LEU A 8 34.41 -48.97 13.84
N ALA A 9 33.53 -49.92 13.56
CA ALA A 9 33.30 -50.42 12.20
C ALA A 9 32.22 -49.60 11.47
N SER A 10 32.49 -49.29 10.20
CA SER A 10 31.52 -48.68 9.30
C SER A 10 30.68 -49.76 8.61
N PHE A 11 29.40 -49.89 8.96
CA PHE A 11 28.44 -50.66 8.17
C PHE A 11 27.89 -49.81 7.03
N SER A 12 28.07 -50.28 5.79
CA SER A 12 27.39 -49.71 4.62
C SER A 12 26.13 -50.53 4.34
N LEU A 13 25.00 -49.85 4.10
CA LEU A 13 23.71 -50.48 3.84
C LEU A 13 23.15 -49.93 2.53
N ILE A 14 23.44 -50.64 1.43
CA ILE A 14 22.95 -50.30 0.10
C ILE A 14 21.54 -50.87 -0.05
N VAL A 15 20.56 -50.00 -0.30
CA VAL A 15 19.18 -50.40 -0.62
C VAL A 15 18.84 -49.88 -2.02
N THR A 16 18.94 -50.75 -3.02
CA THR A 16 18.51 -50.46 -4.40
C THR A 16 17.00 -50.60 -4.52
N SER A 17 16.27 -49.49 -4.63
CA SER A 17 14.81 -49.51 -4.80
C SER A 17 14.44 -49.28 -6.27
N THR A 18 13.90 -50.31 -6.93
CA THR A 18 13.39 -50.23 -8.30
C THR A 18 12.04 -49.52 -8.36
N ILE A 19 11.91 -48.49 -9.19
CA ILE A 19 10.66 -47.72 -9.36
C ILE A 19 9.87 -48.28 -10.55
N LEU A 20 8.63 -48.70 -10.31
CA LEU A 20 7.63 -48.94 -11.34
C LEU A 20 7.02 -47.60 -11.78
N VAL A 21 7.00 -47.33 -13.08
CA VAL A 21 6.37 -46.14 -13.66
C VAL A 21 5.04 -46.54 -14.30
N VAL A 22 3.93 -46.02 -13.76
CA VAL A 22 2.61 -46.08 -14.41
C VAL A 22 2.34 -44.72 -15.04
N SER A 23 1.99 -44.71 -16.33
CA SER A 23 1.84 -43.51 -17.14
C SER A 23 0.42 -43.37 -17.68
N CYS A 24 -0.28 -42.31 -17.29
CA CYS A 24 -1.56 -41.91 -17.89
C CYS A 24 -1.44 -40.51 -18.49
N LYS A 25 -1.79 -40.39 -19.78
CA LYS A 25 -2.10 -39.12 -20.44
C LYS A 25 -3.60 -38.85 -20.36
N THR A 26 -3.99 -37.58 -20.37
CA THR A 26 -5.22 -37.10 -21.02
C THR A 26 -4.99 -35.69 -21.56
N ASP A 27 -5.78 -35.29 -22.56
CA ASP A 27 -5.41 -34.24 -23.51
C ASP A 27 -6.07 -32.86 -23.29
N THR A 28 -5.59 -31.93 -24.11
CA THR A 28 -5.94 -30.50 -24.20
C THR A 28 -7.42 -30.16 -24.30
N SER A 29 -7.77 -28.96 -23.82
CA SER A 29 -8.48 -27.96 -24.64
C SER A 29 -8.24 -26.52 -24.14
N LYS A 30 -8.60 -25.52 -24.95
CA LYS A 30 -8.52 -24.08 -24.62
C LYS A 30 -9.91 -23.48 -24.77
N GLU A 31 -10.32 -22.57 -23.88
CA GLU A 31 -11.51 -21.75 -24.11
C GLU A 31 -11.29 -20.29 -23.70
N ASN A 32 -12.09 -19.37 -24.28
CA ASN A 32 -11.81 -17.94 -24.29
C ASN A 32 -12.72 -17.15 -23.33
N VAL A 33 -12.12 -16.38 -22.41
CA VAL A 33 -12.84 -15.53 -21.46
C VAL A 33 -13.50 -14.34 -22.18
N LYS A 34 -14.83 -14.23 -22.07
CA LYS A 34 -15.59 -13.04 -22.49
C LYS A 34 -15.55 -11.95 -21.41
N LYS A 35 -15.60 -10.68 -21.83
CA LYS A 35 -15.61 -9.51 -20.94
C LYS A 35 -16.96 -9.33 -20.23
N PRO A 36 -17.02 -8.78 -19.01
CA PRO A 36 -18.23 -8.18 -18.47
C PRO A 36 -18.67 -6.98 -19.33
N ASN A 37 -19.98 -6.76 -19.42
CA ASN A 37 -20.58 -5.60 -20.07
C ASN A 37 -21.16 -4.68 -18.99
N VAL A 38 -20.90 -3.38 -19.05
CA VAL A 38 -21.47 -2.38 -18.12
C VAL A 38 -21.95 -1.19 -18.92
N ASP A 39 -23.26 -1.14 -19.12
CA ASP A 39 -23.99 0.07 -19.53
C ASP A 39 -25.00 0.39 -18.42
N SER A 40 -25.12 1.67 -18.06
CA SER A 40 -26.03 2.14 -17.02
C SER A 40 -26.21 3.66 -17.05
N THR A 41 -27.15 4.15 -17.86
CA THR A 41 -27.69 5.50 -17.72
C THR A 41 -28.93 5.51 -16.82
N LYS A 42 -28.93 6.35 -15.77
CA LYS A 42 -30.04 7.07 -15.09
C LYS A 42 -31.47 6.45 -15.16
N LYS A 43 -32.29 6.41 -14.09
CA LYS A 43 -32.66 7.59 -13.26
C LYS A 43 -33.53 7.21 -12.04
N GLU A 44 -33.40 7.97 -10.94
CA GLU A 44 -34.38 8.36 -9.89
C GLU A 44 -35.48 7.42 -9.31
N ASP A 45 -35.50 7.39 -7.96
CA ASP A 45 -36.66 7.60 -7.04
C ASP A 45 -37.44 6.49 -6.29
N LYS A 46 -37.62 6.79 -4.99
CA LYS A 46 -38.68 6.38 -4.02
C LYS A 46 -38.71 4.98 -3.35
N LYS A 47 -38.18 4.98 -2.11
CA LYS A 47 -38.86 4.68 -0.82
C LYS A 47 -39.49 3.29 -0.52
N GLU A 48 -39.09 2.81 0.67
CA GLU A 48 -39.88 2.15 1.73
C GLU A 48 -39.78 0.61 1.95
N ASN A 49 -40.15 0.19 3.16
CA ASN A 49 -39.61 -0.98 3.87
C ASN A 49 -40.11 -2.36 3.39
N GLY A 50 -39.24 -3.38 3.44
CA GLY A 50 -39.66 -4.79 3.34
C GLY A 50 -38.51 -5.80 3.50
N ASN A 51 -38.66 -6.75 4.44
CA ASN A 51 -37.73 -7.84 4.74
C ASN A 51 -37.02 -8.46 3.51
N SER A 52 -35.69 -8.49 3.51
CA SER A 52 -34.91 -9.44 2.72
C SER A 52 -33.76 -10.06 3.55
N LYS A 53 -33.45 -11.32 3.25
CA LYS A 53 -32.69 -12.22 4.13
C LYS A 53 -31.19 -11.88 4.13
N LYS A 54 -30.59 -11.84 5.33
CA LYS A 54 -29.13 -11.89 5.54
C LYS A 54 -28.52 -13.02 4.68
N PRO A 55 -27.59 -12.74 3.75
CA PRO A 55 -26.98 -13.80 2.94
C PRO A 55 -26.12 -14.70 3.84
N LYS A 56 -26.47 -15.99 3.88
CA LYS A 56 -25.56 -17.04 4.37
C LYS A 56 -24.70 -17.51 3.19
N TYR A 57 -23.43 -17.14 3.22
CA TYR A 57 -22.34 -17.71 2.44
C TYR A 57 -21.09 -17.66 3.35
N MET A 58 -20.28 -18.71 3.48
CA MET A 58 -20.51 -20.11 3.11
C MET A 58 -19.63 -20.95 4.05
N ASP A 59 -20.17 -21.99 4.66
CA ASP A 59 -19.38 -22.90 5.51
C ASP A 59 -18.50 -23.81 4.63
N GLU A 60 -17.42 -24.37 5.21
CA GLU A 60 -16.51 -25.37 4.64
C GLU A 60 -15.62 -24.93 3.44
N MET A 61 -14.52 -24.23 3.76
CA MET A 61 -13.27 -24.33 2.97
C MET A 61 -12.37 -25.43 3.56
N PRO A 62 -11.67 -26.25 2.75
CA PRO A 62 -10.90 -27.38 3.25
C PRO A 62 -9.60 -26.95 3.96
N GLN A 63 -9.28 -27.63 5.07
CA GLN A 63 -7.99 -27.51 5.74
C GLN A 63 -6.86 -28.11 4.89
N SER A 64 -5.65 -27.57 5.05
CA SER A 64 -4.43 -28.18 4.52
C SER A 64 -3.29 -28.09 5.54
N ASP A 65 -2.86 -29.22 6.08
CA ASP A 65 -1.74 -29.28 7.02
C ASP A 65 -0.40 -29.18 6.30
N GLN A 66 0.47 -28.33 6.84
CA GLN A 66 1.92 -28.25 6.57
C GLN A 66 2.64 -29.26 7.49
N PRO A 67 3.87 -29.78 7.18
CA PRO A 67 4.99 -28.91 6.79
C PRO A 67 6.14 -29.49 5.91
N LYS A 68 6.99 -28.58 5.38
CA LYS A 68 8.51 -28.55 5.36
C LYS A 68 9.28 -29.86 5.06
N ASN A 69 10.38 -29.94 4.28
CA ASN A 69 11.23 -29.00 3.49
C ASN A 69 12.10 -29.90 2.52
N GLU A 70 13.22 -29.61 1.82
CA GLU A 70 14.18 -28.49 1.61
C GLU A 70 15.06 -28.81 0.34
N ARG A 71 15.86 -27.84 -0.15
CA ARG A 71 17.08 -27.99 -1.03
C ARG A 71 16.90 -28.33 -2.53
N LYS A 72 17.78 -27.86 -3.45
CA LYS A 72 18.55 -26.59 -3.59
C LYS A 72 19.24 -26.51 -4.98
N ASP A 73 19.96 -25.41 -5.24
CA ASP A 73 21.03 -25.22 -6.27
C ASP A 73 20.56 -25.13 -7.75
N ASN A 74 21.23 -24.45 -8.73
CA ASN A 74 22.40 -23.55 -8.81
C ASN A 74 22.41 -22.87 -10.23
N GLN A 75 23.10 -21.77 -10.60
CA GLN A 75 23.65 -20.57 -9.91
C GLN A 75 24.15 -19.54 -10.98
N ASN A 76 23.88 -18.22 -10.84
CA ASN A 76 24.68 -17.10 -11.44
C ASN A 76 24.22 -15.72 -10.88
N PRO A 77 24.93 -14.57 -11.07
CA PRO A 77 25.25 -13.72 -9.91
C PRO A 77 24.89 -12.23 -10.01
N GLY A 78 24.97 -11.52 -8.87
CA GLY A 78 25.52 -10.16 -8.87
C GLY A 78 24.59 -8.96 -8.67
N LEU A 79 23.63 -9.01 -7.74
CA LEU A 79 23.09 -7.78 -7.12
C LEU A 79 23.12 -7.89 -5.58
N PRO A 80 23.48 -6.82 -4.84
CA PRO A 80 23.73 -6.91 -3.41
C PRO A 80 22.42 -7.04 -2.61
N ASN A 81 22.24 -8.19 -1.97
CA ASN A 81 21.22 -8.40 -0.96
C ASN A 81 21.71 -7.89 0.40
N ASN A 82 20.90 -7.07 1.07
CA ASN A 82 20.98 -6.92 2.53
C ASN A 82 19.60 -6.53 3.10
N ASN A 83 18.67 -7.49 3.03
CA ASN A 83 17.37 -7.35 3.68
C ASN A 83 17.53 -7.56 5.20
N LYS A 84 17.62 -6.45 5.94
CA LYS A 84 17.25 -6.35 7.36
C LYS A 84 16.17 -5.27 7.45
N ASP A 85 15.26 -5.44 8.40
CA ASP A 85 14.06 -4.60 8.68
C ASP A 85 12.77 -4.94 7.89
N ASN A 86 12.80 -5.84 6.89
CA ASN A 86 11.57 -6.54 6.48
C ASN A 86 11.18 -7.62 7.51
N ILE A 87 10.54 -7.18 8.59
CA ILE A 87 9.76 -8.02 9.49
C ILE A 87 8.49 -8.41 8.74
N PHE A 88 8.53 -9.57 8.06
CA PHE A 88 7.37 -10.09 7.32
C PHE A 88 6.18 -10.33 8.27
N SER A 89 5.00 -9.84 7.86
CA SER A 89 3.74 -10.40 8.35
C SER A 89 3.72 -11.90 8.01
N SER A 90 3.43 -12.75 8.99
CA SER A 90 4.08 -14.07 9.05
C SER A 90 3.31 -15.24 8.42
N THR A 91 2.42 -15.01 7.46
CA THR A 91 1.58 -16.07 6.86
C THR A 91 1.66 -16.19 5.33
N GLU A 92 1.59 -15.08 4.58
CA GLU A 92 1.60 -15.12 3.11
C GLU A 92 2.65 -14.20 2.46
N ASP A 93 3.13 -14.64 1.29
CA ASP A 93 3.95 -13.83 0.39
C ASP A 93 3.03 -12.91 -0.43
N GLU A 94 3.15 -11.59 -0.24
CA GLU A 94 2.31 -10.59 -0.92
C GLU A 94 2.70 -10.37 -2.40
N ARG A 95 3.90 -10.83 -2.81
CA ARG A 95 4.46 -10.59 -4.16
C ARG A 95 3.56 -11.07 -5.32
N PRO A 96 2.80 -12.19 -5.25
CA PRO A 96 1.89 -12.60 -6.31
C PRO A 96 0.74 -11.60 -6.54
N TYR A 97 0.14 -11.08 -5.46
CA TYR A 97 -0.94 -10.08 -5.54
C TYR A 97 -0.42 -8.78 -6.14
N ILE A 98 0.72 -8.29 -5.62
CA ILE A 98 1.37 -7.06 -6.08
C ILE A 98 1.74 -7.17 -7.56
N LYS A 99 2.31 -8.31 -7.99
CA LYS A 99 2.66 -8.59 -9.38
C LYS A 99 1.41 -8.64 -10.28
N GLY A 100 0.39 -9.42 -9.92
CA GLY A 100 -0.82 -9.58 -10.72
C GLY A 100 -1.59 -8.27 -10.92
N TYR A 101 -1.69 -7.45 -9.87
CA TYR A 101 -2.30 -6.12 -9.99
C TYR A 101 -1.46 -5.16 -10.84
N SER A 102 -0.13 -5.19 -10.71
CA SER A 102 0.78 -4.38 -11.54
C SER A 102 0.69 -4.75 -13.02
N GLU A 103 0.63 -6.04 -13.35
CA GLU A 103 0.40 -6.53 -14.72
C GLU A 103 -0.98 -6.08 -15.26
N TRP A 104 -2.01 -6.07 -14.41
CA TRP A 104 -3.34 -5.57 -14.78
C TRP A 104 -3.38 -4.05 -15.04
N ILE A 105 -2.72 -3.22 -14.22
CA ILE A 105 -2.60 -1.76 -14.48
C ILE A 105 -1.93 -1.53 -15.84
N ASN A 106 -0.76 -2.14 -16.06
CA ASN A 106 0.02 -1.97 -17.29
C ASN A 106 -0.75 -2.42 -18.55
N LYS A 107 -1.58 -3.46 -18.43
CA LYS A 107 -2.42 -3.98 -19.52
C LYS A 107 -3.68 -3.16 -19.76
N SER A 108 -4.32 -2.64 -18.72
CA SER A 108 -5.59 -1.90 -18.81
C SER A 108 -5.43 -0.50 -19.39
N LYS A 109 -4.25 0.13 -19.24
CA LYS A 109 -3.98 1.52 -19.62
C LYS A 109 -4.96 2.52 -18.98
N THR A 110 -5.45 2.19 -17.79
CA THR A 110 -6.42 3.04 -17.08
C THR A 110 -5.78 4.33 -16.59
N ASP A 111 -6.48 5.44 -16.79
CA ASP A 111 -6.17 6.73 -16.16
C ASP A 111 -6.79 6.84 -14.74
N ASP A 112 -7.52 5.81 -14.30
CA ASP A 112 -8.10 5.63 -12.96
C ASP A 112 -7.67 4.29 -12.34
N VAL A 113 -6.76 4.31 -11.36
CA VAL A 113 -6.24 3.13 -10.63
C VAL A 113 -6.83 3.11 -9.22
N GLN A 114 -7.32 1.96 -8.75
CA GLN A 114 -7.87 1.84 -7.39
C GLN A 114 -6.76 1.50 -6.38
N HIS A 115 -7.01 1.73 -5.09
CA HIS A 115 -6.12 1.18 -4.05
C HIS A 115 -6.27 -0.34 -4.00
N PHE A 116 -5.17 -1.07 -3.86
CA PHE A 116 -5.19 -2.49 -3.51
C PHE A 116 -5.00 -2.61 -2.00
N ILE A 117 -6.07 -2.96 -1.29
CA ILE A 117 -6.07 -3.21 0.16
C ILE A 117 -5.45 -4.60 0.41
N ASN A 118 -4.71 -4.78 1.51
CA ASN A 118 -4.22 -6.10 1.89
C ASN A 118 -5.43 -7.02 2.20
N PRO A 119 -5.62 -8.16 1.51
CA PRO A 119 -6.75 -9.06 1.80
C PRO A 119 -6.68 -9.68 3.21
N TYR A 120 -5.52 -9.61 3.88
CA TYR A 120 -5.30 -10.12 5.24
C TYR A 120 -5.31 -9.03 6.32
N ASP A 121 -5.12 -7.75 5.95
CA ASP A 121 -5.30 -6.60 6.85
C ASP A 121 -6.10 -5.48 6.15
N PRO A 122 -7.39 -5.30 6.48
CA PRO A 122 -8.23 -4.27 5.86
C PRO A 122 -7.84 -2.83 6.21
N ASN A 123 -6.81 -2.62 7.04
CA ASN A 123 -6.23 -1.31 7.38
C ASN A 123 -4.92 -1.01 6.65
N GLU A 124 -4.44 -1.94 5.80
CA GLU A 124 -3.24 -1.76 4.99
C GLU A 124 -3.55 -1.59 3.50
N ILE A 125 -2.83 -0.67 2.85
CA ILE A 125 -2.73 -0.58 1.38
C ILE A 125 -1.42 -1.21 0.93
N LEU A 126 -1.48 -2.17 -0.01
CA LEU A 126 -0.30 -2.72 -0.69
C LEU A 126 0.05 -1.96 -1.97
N ILE A 127 -0.95 -1.41 -2.69
CA ILE A 127 -0.73 -0.57 -3.88
C ILE A 127 -1.61 0.67 -3.84
N LEU A 128 -0.95 1.83 -3.93
CA LEU A 128 -1.55 3.16 -3.91
C LEU A 128 -2.22 3.50 -5.26
N GLY A 129 -3.54 3.67 -5.22
CA GLY A 129 -4.36 4.05 -6.37
C GLY A 129 -4.41 5.57 -6.60
N TYR A 130 -4.45 5.97 -7.87
CA TYR A 130 -4.43 7.37 -8.28
C TYR A 130 -5.42 7.64 -9.41
N THR A 131 -5.81 8.90 -9.56
CA THR A 131 -6.45 9.42 -10.79
C THR A 131 -5.43 10.25 -11.56
N LYS A 132 -5.58 10.30 -12.88
CA LYS A 132 -4.87 11.23 -13.75
C LYS A 132 -5.84 12.31 -14.21
N SER A 133 -5.54 13.55 -13.84
CA SER A 133 -6.33 14.75 -14.15
C SER A 133 -5.59 15.64 -15.16
N MET A 134 -6.33 16.56 -15.79
CA MET A 134 -5.80 17.56 -16.72
C MET A 134 -6.09 18.97 -16.21
N LYS A 135 -5.06 19.63 -15.67
CA LYS A 135 -5.13 21.00 -15.16
C LYS A 135 -4.65 21.97 -16.25
N GLY A 136 -5.57 22.29 -17.16
CA GLY A 136 -5.25 22.99 -18.40
C GLY A 136 -4.36 22.15 -19.30
N LYS A 137 -3.13 22.60 -19.57
CA LYS A 137 -2.13 21.86 -20.38
C LYS A 137 -1.24 20.92 -19.56
N LYS A 138 -1.32 20.91 -18.22
CA LYS A 138 -0.56 19.99 -17.36
C LYS A 138 -1.38 18.72 -17.07
N THR A 139 -0.75 17.55 -17.15
CA THR A 139 -1.25 16.33 -16.51
C THR A 139 -0.87 16.34 -15.04
N GLU A 140 -1.81 16.01 -14.15
CA GLU A 140 -1.61 15.92 -12.70
C GLU A 140 -2.04 14.52 -12.24
N PHE A 141 -1.14 13.77 -11.58
CA PHE A 141 -1.50 12.48 -10.98
C PHE A 141 -1.84 12.72 -9.51
N VAL A 142 -3.12 12.54 -9.17
CA VAL A 142 -3.67 12.77 -7.84
C VAL A 142 -3.78 11.43 -7.13
N LEU A 143 -3.07 11.27 -6.01
CA LEU A 143 -3.23 10.10 -5.16
C LEU A 143 -4.64 10.10 -4.56
N LYS A 144 -5.39 9.02 -4.76
CA LYS A 144 -6.79 8.95 -4.28
C LYS A 144 -6.88 9.10 -2.77
N GLN A 145 -8.01 9.63 -2.30
CA GLN A 145 -8.36 9.56 -0.88
C GLN A 145 -8.23 8.11 -0.40
N ILE A 146 -7.44 7.93 0.65
CA ILE A 146 -7.19 6.68 1.33
C ILE A 146 -8.37 6.44 2.29
N PRO A 147 -8.96 5.22 2.32
CA PRO A 147 -10.08 4.93 3.21
C PRO A 147 -9.76 5.28 4.67
N LYS A 148 -10.76 5.82 5.38
CA LYS A 148 -10.53 6.52 6.66
C LYS A 148 -9.91 5.66 7.75
N ASN A 149 -10.10 4.35 7.69
CA ASN A 149 -9.58 3.36 8.63
C ASN A 149 -8.13 2.93 8.36
N ILE A 150 -7.58 3.19 7.15
CA ILE A 150 -6.22 2.77 6.79
C ILE A 150 -5.21 3.46 7.71
N ASN A 151 -4.36 2.64 8.34
CA ASN A 151 -3.27 3.05 9.22
C ASN A 151 -1.89 2.55 8.72
N LYS A 152 -1.82 1.87 7.57
CA LYS A 152 -0.58 1.34 7.00
C LYS A 152 -0.57 1.47 5.48
N VAL A 153 0.53 1.95 4.92
CA VAL A 153 0.69 2.21 3.48
C VAL A 153 2.08 1.78 2.99
N PRO A 154 2.31 1.67 1.67
CA PRO A 154 3.63 1.31 1.16
C PRO A 154 4.66 2.40 1.50
N ASN A 155 5.85 1.99 1.93
CA ASN A 155 6.99 2.85 2.29
C ASN A 155 7.55 3.72 1.14
N SER A 156 6.91 3.75 -0.02
CA SER A 156 7.32 4.55 -1.17
C SER A 156 6.11 5.08 -1.94
N LEU A 157 6.02 6.40 -2.08
CA LEU A 157 5.06 7.05 -2.97
C LEU A 157 5.43 6.78 -4.45
N PRO A 158 4.47 6.43 -5.33
CA PRO A 158 4.76 6.21 -6.75
C PRO A 158 5.28 7.50 -7.42
N ARG A 159 6.39 7.39 -8.17
CA ARG A 159 7.14 8.55 -8.70
C ARG A 159 6.37 9.44 -9.69
N ASN A 160 5.22 8.98 -10.19
CA ASN A 160 4.33 9.76 -11.05
C ASN A 160 3.39 10.69 -10.27
N ILE A 161 3.14 10.45 -8.98
CA ILE A 161 2.22 11.28 -8.17
C ILE A 161 2.75 12.72 -8.06
N THR A 162 1.88 13.69 -8.34
CA THR A 162 2.16 15.13 -8.23
C THR A 162 1.22 15.83 -7.25
N SER A 163 0.19 15.16 -6.75
CA SER A 163 -0.80 15.73 -5.83
C SER A 163 -1.22 14.74 -4.75
N LEU A 164 -1.31 15.25 -3.52
CA LEU A 164 -1.86 14.59 -2.34
C LEU A 164 -3.20 15.24 -1.92
N GLU A 165 -3.94 15.81 -2.87
CA GLU A 165 -5.19 16.52 -2.60
C GLU A 165 -6.22 15.61 -1.93
N GLY A 166 -6.59 15.94 -0.69
CA GLY A 166 -7.53 15.16 0.11
C GLY A 166 -7.10 13.74 0.48
N THR A 167 -5.84 13.33 0.25
CA THR A 167 -5.39 11.94 0.41
C THR A 167 -5.77 11.31 1.76
N PHE A 168 -5.52 11.98 2.89
CA PHE A 168 -5.85 11.50 4.24
C PHE A 168 -7.04 12.25 4.85
N LYS A 169 -7.91 12.82 4.01
CA LYS A 169 -9.10 13.55 4.47
C LYS A 169 -9.97 12.66 5.36
N ASP A 170 -10.32 13.21 6.52
CA ASP A 170 -11.12 12.59 7.57
C ASP A 170 -10.58 11.23 8.08
N ASN A 171 -9.28 10.95 7.94
CA ASN A 171 -8.67 9.71 8.48
C ASN A 171 -8.77 9.67 10.02
N ILE A 172 -9.07 8.50 10.58
CA ILE A 172 -9.43 8.34 12.01
C ILE A 172 -8.29 7.81 12.89
N ASN A 173 -7.08 7.67 12.35
CA ASN A 173 -5.92 7.11 13.06
C ASN A 173 -4.98 8.21 13.57
N GLU A 174 -4.15 7.89 14.58
CA GLU A 174 -3.10 8.80 15.07
C GLU A 174 -1.85 8.75 14.18
N THR A 175 -1.38 7.54 13.85
CA THR A 175 -0.31 7.31 12.85
C THR A 175 -0.88 6.68 11.59
N ILE A 176 -0.11 6.78 10.49
CA ILE A 176 -0.33 6.03 9.27
C ILE A 176 1.06 5.55 8.85
N ASP A 177 1.38 4.30 9.13
CA ASP A 177 2.73 3.77 9.07
C ASP A 177 3.20 3.69 7.62
N GLY A 178 4.38 4.26 7.34
CA GLY A 178 5.01 4.30 6.02
C GLY A 178 4.93 5.65 5.30
N ILE A 179 4.10 6.60 5.75
CA ILE A 179 4.03 7.96 5.16
C ILE A 179 5.29 8.78 5.44
N GLU A 180 6.01 8.47 6.51
CA GLU A 180 7.24 9.16 6.93
C GLU A 180 8.42 8.89 5.98
N ASN A 181 8.30 7.86 5.14
CA ASN A 181 9.29 7.43 4.15
C ASN A 181 9.01 7.96 2.73
N TRP A 182 7.90 8.70 2.52
CA TRP A 182 7.49 9.17 1.20
C TRP A 182 8.38 10.30 0.65
N ASP A 183 8.93 10.08 -0.55
CA ASP A 183 9.52 11.14 -1.38
C ASP A 183 8.44 12.07 -1.94
N THR A 184 8.11 13.13 -1.19
CA THR A 184 7.15 14.15 -1.62
C THR A 184 7.76 15.24 -2.51
N SER A 185 9.02 15.12 -2.98
CA SER A 185 9.72 16.21 -3.69
C SER A 185 9.06 16.63 -5.02
N ARG A 186 8.16 15.80 -5.54
CA ARG A 186 7.40 16.00 -6.80
C ARG A 186 6.03 16.63 -6.58
N ILE A 187 5.59 16.76 -5.33
CA ILE A 187 4.24 17.22 -5.00
C ILE A 187 4.11 18.72 -5.18
N THR A 188 3.11 19.12 -5.98
CA THR A 188 2.73 20.51 -6.22
C THR A 188 1.44 20.90 -5.50
N ASN A 189 0.68 19.94 -4.96
CA ASN A 189 -0.65 20.16 -4.40
C ASN A 189 -0.82 19.29 -3.14
N MET A 190 -1.06 19.94 -1.99
CA MET A 190 -1.39 19.33 -0.69
C MET A 190 -2.70 19.92 -0.11
N ASN A 191 -3.61 20.33 -0.99
CA ASN A 191 -4.90 20.89 -0.60
C ASN A 191 -5.71 19.85 0.20
N LYS A 192 -6.23 20.21 1.37
CA LYS A 192 -7.01 19.32 2.26
C LYS A 192 -6.33 17.98 2.66
N THR A 193 -5.02 17.78 2.51
CA THR A 193 -4.39 16.45 2.67
C THR A 193 -4.72 15.75 3.99
N PHE A 194 -4.78 16.47 5.12
CA PHE A 194 -5.21 15.97 6.43
C PHE A 194 -6.46 16.72 6.96
N TYR A 195 -7.30 17.26 6.08
CA TYR A 195 -8.55 17.93 6.44
C TYR A 195 -9.42 17.00 7.30
N GLY A 196 -9.88 17.45 8.45
CA GLY A 196 -10.78 16.67 9.31
C GLY A 196 -10.15 15.41 9.94
N ALA A 197 -8.84 15.19 9.78
CA ALA A 197 -8.13 14.08 10.42
C ALA A 197 -7.86 14.39 11.89
N THR A 198 -8.93 14.45 12.70
CA THR A 198 -8.92 15.01 14.07
C THR A 198 -7.93 14.36 15.03
N LYS A 199 -7.57 13.09 14.80
CA LYS A 199 -6.61 12.33 15.62
C LYS A 199 -5.18 12.35 15.08
N PHE A 200 -4.96 12.72 13.82
CA PHE A 200 -3.68 12.49 13.15
C PHE A 200 -2.53 13.28 13.78
N ASN A 201 -1.44 12.59 14.09
CA ASN A 201 -0.24 13.11 14.72
C ASN A 201 1.04 12.39 14.23
N GLY A 202 1.01 11.75 13.06
CA GLY A 202 2.17 11.06 12.47
C GLY A 202 3.35 12.00 12.18
N ASP A 203 4.58 11.46 12.09
CA ASP A 203 5.76 12.24 11.72
C ASP A 203 5.83 12.47 10.21
N ILE A 204 5.58 13.71 9.80
CA ILE A 204 5.76 14.21 8.43
C ILE A 204 6.79 15.36 8.37
N THR A 205 7.60 15.54 9.43
CA THR A 205 8.59 16.64 9.52
C THR A 205 9.67 16.56 8.43
N LYS A 206 9.90 15.35 7.89
CA LYS A 206 10.85 15.06 6.80
C LYS A 206 10.29 15.31 5.39
N TRP A 207 9.00 15.56 5.23
CA TRP A 207 8.39 15.79 3.91
C TRP A 207 9.03 16.99 3.19
N ILE A 208 9.30 16.81 1.90
CA ILE A 208 9.90 17.81 1.02
C ILE A 208 8.76 18.63 0.40
N THR A 209 8.68 19.91 0.75
CA THR A 209 7.56 20.79 0.38
C THR A 209 7.92 21.94 -0.57
N ASN A 210 9.18 22.01 -1.01
CA ASN A 210 9.70 23.13 -1.81
C ASN A 210 8.99 23.36 -3.15
N ASN A 211 8.30 22.33 -3.67
CA ASN A 211 7.55 22.37 -4.91
C ASN A 211 6.05 22.62 -4.75
N VAL A 212 5.51 22.62 -3.53
CA VAL A 212 4.07 22.72 -3.26
C VAL A 212 3.56 24.14 -3.54
N GLU A 213 2.59 24.25 -4.44
CA GLU A 213 1.95 25.49 -4.86
C GLU A 213 0.73 25.80 -3.98
N ASP A 214 -0.03 24.78 -3.54
CA ASP A 214 -1.19 24.92 -2.67
C ASP A 214 -1.16 23.99 -1.44
N MET A 215 -1.39 24.57 -0.25
CA MET A 215 -1.56 23.91 1.05
C MET A 215 -2.87 24.33 1.75
N SER A 216 -3.82 24.92 1.01
CA SER A 216 -5.08 25.40 1.58
C SER A 216 -5.83 24.26 2.26
N TYR A 217 -6.36 24.52 3.46
CA TYR A 217 -7.07 23.54 4.28
C TYR A 217 -6.27 22.27 4.69
N MET A 218 -4.94 22.23 4.51
CA MET A 218 -4.14 21.00 4.69
C MET A 218 -4.33 20.30 6.05
N PHE A 219 -4.34 21.07 7.15
CA PHE A 219 -4.56 20.60 8.53
C PHE A 219 -5.85 21.18 9.15
N PHE A 220 -6.80 21.64 8.33
CA PHE A 220 -8.04 22.22 8.83
C PHE A 220 -8.81 21.18 9.66
N ASN A 221 -9.10 21.49 10.92
CA ASN A 221 -9.70 20.60 11.91
C ASN A 221 -8.88 19.33 12.26
N ALA A 222 -7.55 19.36 12.06
CA ALA A 222 -6.63 18.32 12.54
C ALA A 222 -6.19 18.60 14.00
N GLU A 223 -7.13 18.48 14.93
CA GLU A 223 -6.99 18.87 16.35
C GLU A 223 -5.84 18.17 17.09
N GLY A 224 -5.59 16.89 16.77
CA GLY A 224 -4.52 16.08 17.34
C GLY A 224 -3.11 16.43 16.85
N PHE A 225 -2.98 17.12 15.72
CA PHE A 225 -1.70 17.29 15.02
C PHE A 225 -0.76 18.24 15.76
N LYS A 226 0.37 17.72 16.26
CA LYS A 226 1.30 18.42 17.16
C LYS A 226 2.76 18.15 16.76
N ARG A 227 3.12 18.49 15.52
CA ARG A 227 4.49 18.39 14.98
C ARG A 227 5.04 19.75 14.59
N ASP A 228 6.36 19.90 14.73
CA ASP A 228 7.09 21.10 14.30
C ASP A 228 7.41 21.03 12.80
N LEU A 229 6.76 21.91 12.02
CA LEU A 229 6.94 22.05 10.57
C LEU A 229 7.76 23.30 10.20
N SER A 230 8.44 23.94 11.15
CA SER A 230 9.30 25.12 10.92
C SER A 230 10.39 24.89 9.86
N ARG A 231 10.81 23.62 9.69
CA ARG A 231 11.83 23.18 8.74
C ARG A 231 11.32 23.01 7.31
N TRP A 232 10.00 23.07 7.07
CA TRP A 232 9.42 22.97 5.73
C TRP A 232 9.71 24.24 4.92
N SER A 233 10.36 24.07 3.77
CA SER A 233 10.57 25.14 2.79
C SER A 233 9.36 25.22 1.87
N VAL A 234 8.68 26.38 1.84
CA VAL A 234 7.41 26.58 1.10
C VAL A 234 7.46 27.82 0.17
N PRO A 235 8.48 27.96 -0.71
CA PRO A 235 8.72 29.18 -1.50
C PRO A 235 7.70 29.42 -2.63
N LYS A 236 6.68 28.56 -2.78
CA LYS A 236 5.61 28.69 -3.77
C LYS A 236 4.21 28.84 -3.15
N SER A 237 4.00 28.42 -1.89
CA SER A 237 2.73 28.59 -1.18
C SER A 237 2.66 29.92 -0.43
N PHE A 238 1.48 30.54 -0.47
CA PHE A 238 1.12 31.68 0.36
C PHE A 238 0.48 31.22 1.67
N TYR A 239 0.61 32.00 2.75
CA TYR A 239 -0.10 31.68 3.99
C TYR A 239 -1.61 31.91 3.82
N SER A 240 -2.39 30.85 4.04
CA SER A 240 -3.84 30.94 4.21
C SER A 240 -4.18 30.63 5.66
N ASN A 241 -5.08 31.41 6.28
CA ASN A 241 -5.61 31.09 7.61
C ASN A 241 -6.43 29.79 7.65
N THR A 242 -6.70 29.18 6.48
CA THR A 242 -7.32 27.86 6.34
C THR A 242 -6.32 26.72 6.51
N PHE A 243 -5.02 26.95 6.31
CA PHE A 243 -3.95 25.93 6.35
C PHE A 243 -4.08 25.03 7.57
N ASP A 244 -4.32 25.62 8.74
CA ASP A 244 -4.28 24.95 10.03
C ASP A 244 -5.37 25.42 11.01
N LYS A 245 -6.48 25.97 10.49
CA LYS A 245 -7.60 26.42 11.32
C LYS A 245 -8.18 25.24 12.11
N TYR A 246 -8.35 25.42 13.42
CA TYR A 246 -8.80 24.38 14.34
C TYR A 246 -7.88 23.13 14.40
N SER A 247 -6.59 23.28 14.06
CA SER A 247 -5.57 22.24 14.29
C SER A 247 -4.86 22.40 15.64
N GLY A 248 -4.13 21.37 16.05
CA GLY A 248 -3.23 21.42 17.20
C GLY A 248 -2.04 22.38 17.05
N ILE A 249 -1.75 22.87 15.83
CA ILE A 249 -0.69 23.87 15.55
C ILE A 249 -1.20 25.30 15.30
N LYS A 250 -2.52 25.52 15.33
CA LYS A 250 -3.17 26.81 15.00
C LYS A 250 -2.50 28.02 15.65
N ASP A 251 -2.19 27.92 16.94
CA ASP A 251 -1.61 29.00 17.75
C ASP A 251 -0.10 28.84 17.98
N LYS A 252 0.52 27.85 17.33
CA LYS A 252 1.95 27.52 17.37
C LYS A 252 2.67 28.11 16.17
N LYS A 253 2.75 29.45 16.10
CA LYS A 253 3.40 30.18 15.00
C LYS A 253 4.85 29.73 14.76
N GLU A 254 5.56 29.38 15.83
CA GLU A 254 6.92 28.87 15.84
C GLU A 254 7.08 27.50 15.15
N TRP A 255 6.01 26.69 15.09
CA TRP A 255 5.99 25.37 14.43
C TRP A 255 5.49 25.42 12.97
N LYS A 256 5.18 26.59 12.43
CA LYS A 256 4.64 26.72 11.06
C LYS A 256 5.75 26.90 10.01
N PRO A 257 5.56 26.40 8.78
CA PRO A 257 6.43 26.70 7.64
C PRO A 257 6.55 28.21 7.42
N GLN A 258 7.71 28.68 6.94
CA GLN A 258 7.90 30.09 6.59
C GLN A 258 7.32 30.40 5.19
N PHE A 259 5.99 30.52 5.15
CA PHE A 259 5.22 30.89 3.95
C PHE A 259 5.62 32.26 3.37
N LYS A 260 5.33 32.44 2.07
CA LYS A 260 5.32 33.78 1.47
C LYS A 260 4.23 34.65 2.11
N LYS A 261 4.60 35.92 2.30
CA LYS A 261 3.68 37.04 2.54
C LYS A 261 2.99 37.43 1.23
#